data_AF-A0A1N7H3U2-F1
#
_entry.id   AF-A0A1N7H3U2-F1
#
_cell.length_a   1.000
_cell.length_b   1.000
_cell.length_c   1.000
_cell.angle_alpha   90.00
_cell.angle_beta   90.00
_cell.angle_gamma   90.00
#
_symmetry.space_group_name_H-M   'P 1'
#
loop_
_entity.id
_entity.type
_entity.pdbx_description
1 polymer ?
#
loop_
_entity_poly.entity_id
_entity_poly.type
_entity_poly.pdbx_seq_one_letter_code
_entity_poly.pdbx_strand_id
1 'polypeptide(L)' 'MSARRSFTTPNRLADDLGVTDRTVRRWIAEGRLKAVRLSERVIRIDTAEVDRFLAQAETNGR' A
#
# COMPACT_ATOMS: atom_id res chain seq x y z
N MET A 1 -23.20 -5.00 8.08
CA MET A 1 -22.18 -5.85 7.40
C MET A 1 -20.82 -5.45 7.94
N SER A 2 -20.12 -6.33 8.66
CA SER A 2 -18.73 -6.08 9.02
C SER A 2 -17.89 -6.17 7.75
N ALA A 3 -17.38 -5.04 7.27
CA ALA A 3 -16.53 -5.01 6.08
C ALA A 3 -15.28 -5.86 6.38
N ARG A 4 -15.14 -6.99 5.69
CA ARG A 4 -13.98 -7.86 5.84
C ARG A 4 -12.76 -7.07 5.37
N ARG A 5 -11.84 -6.77 6.28
CA ARG A 5 -10.58 -6.13 5.91
C ARG A 5 -9.81 -7.06 4.99
N SER A 6 -9.51 -6.58 3.80
CA SER A 6 -8.68 -7.24 2.81
C SER A 6 -7.28 -6.65 2.87
N PHE A 7 -6.27 -7.50 2.83
CA PHE A 7 -4.87 -7.07 2.92
C PHE A 7 -4.10 -7.54 1.70
N THR A 8 -3.22 -6.68 1.20
CA THR A 8 -2.21 -7.01 0.20
C THR A 8 -0.79 -6.94 0.81
N THR A 9 0.20 -7.42 0.07
CA THR A 9 1.62 -7.36 0.43
C THR A 9 2.32 -6.26 -0.38
N PRO A 10 3.47 -5.74 0.10
CA PRO A 10 4.24 -4.78 -0.68
C PRO A 10 4.68 -5.30 -2.05
N ASN A 11 5.07 -6.58 -2.12
CA ASN A 11 5.48 -7.23 -3.37
C ASN A 11 4.31 -7.35 -4.35
N ARG A 12 3.13 -7.80 -3.89
CA ARG A 12 1.95 -7.88 -4.76
C ARG A 12 1.52 -6.50 -5.28
N LEU A 13 1.50 -5.49 -4.41
CA LEU A 13 1.18 -4.13 -4.83
C LEU A 13 2.21 -3.59 -5.84
N ALA A 14 3.48 -3.96 -5.68
CA ALA A 14 4.53 -3.58 -6.61
C ALA A 14 4.28 -4.19 -8.00
N ASP A 15 3.95 -5.48 -8.04
CA ASP A 15 3.59 -6.19 -9.28
C ASP A 15 2.35 -5.56 -9.95
N ASP A 16 1.30 -5.29 -9.17
CA ASP A 16 0.04 -4.70 -9.66
C ASP A 16 0.26 -3.29 -10.28
N LEU A 17 1.19 -2.50 -9.72
CA LEU A 17 1.49 -1.15 -10.18
C LEU A 17 2.67 -1.08 -11.16
N GLY A 18 3.33 -2.20 -11.48
CA GLY A 18 4.52 -2.22 -12.34
C GLY A 18 5.73 -1.47 -11.74
N VAL A 19 5.84 -1.44 -10.42
CA VAL A 19 6.97 -0.81 -9.70
C VAL A 19 7.80 -1.85 -8.95
N THR A 20 8.90 -1.44 -8.32
CA THR A 20 9.68 -2.34 -7.48
C THR A 20 9.12 -2.43 -6.05
N ASP A 21 9.29 -3.58 -5.39
CA ASP A 21 8.97 -3.75 -3.96
C ASP A 21 9.69 -2.70 -3.09
N ARG A 22 10.92 -2.31 -3.47
CA ARG A 22 11.67 -1.22 -2.83
C ARG A 22 10.94 0.11 -2.91
N THR A 23 10.31 0.42 -4.05
CA THR A 23 9.50 1.65 -4.23
C THR A 23 8.32 1.65 -3.26
N VAL A 24 7.59 0.54 -3.15
CA VAL A 24 6.44 0.44 -2.22
C VAL A 24 6.90 0.58 -0.77
N ARG A 25 7.99 -0.09 -0.37
CA ARG A 25 8.57 0.05 0.97
C ARG A 25 9.03 1.48 1.27
N ARG A 26 9.54 2.18 0.26
CA ARG A 26 9.93 3.58 0.38
C ARG A 26 8.70 4.46 0.66
N TRP A 27 7.58 4.28 -0.04
CA TRP A 27 6.35 5.01 0.26
C TRP A 27 5.84 4.76 1.68
N ILE A 28 5.97 3.52 2.16
CA ILE A 28 5.62 3.17 3.55
C ILE A 28 6.56 3.86 4.54
N ALA A 29 7.87 3.82 4.30
CA ALA A 29 8.88 4.46 5.15
C ALA A 29 8.75 6.00 5.18
N GLU A 30 8.37 6.61 4.06
CA GLU A 30 8.06 8.04 3.94
C GLU A 30 6.70 8.40 4.57
N GLY A 31 5.92 7.42 5.04
CA GLY A 31 4.58 7.63 5.61
C GLY A 31 3.50 7.98 4.58
N ARG A 32 3.80 7.87 3.28
CA ARG A 32 2.87 8.16 2.18
C ARG A 32 1.82 7.07 1.99
N LEU A 33 2.18 5.82 2.31
CA LEU A 33 1.30 4.66 2.24
C LEU A 33 1.24 3.99 3.61
N LYS A 34 0.06 3.97 4.26
CA LYS A 34 -0.06 3.33 5.57
C LYS A 34 -0.04 1.81 5.44
N ALA A 35 0.75 1.16 6.28
CA ALA A 35 0.84 -0.29 6.33
C ALA A 35 0.91 -0.78 7.77
N VAL A 36 0.44 -2.00 8.00
CA VAL A 36 0.53 -2.69 9.28
C VAL A 36 1.74 -3.62 9.23
N ARG A 37 2.65 -3.46 10.20
CA ARG A 37 3.76 -4.38 10.42
C ARG A 37 3.34 -5.44 11.44
N LEU A 38 3.20 -6.68 10.99
CA LEU A 38 2.83 -7.83 11.85
C LEU A 38 4.06 -8.50 12.46
N SER A 39 5.22 -8.41 11.80
CA SER A 39 6.52 -8.84 12.31
C SER A 39 7.66 -8.10 11.58
N GLU A 40 8.91 -8.37 11.94
CA GLU A 40 10.09 -7.80 11.30
C GLU A 40 10.07 -7.94 9.76
N ARG A 41 9.57 -9.08 9.24
CA ARG A 41 9.54 -9.39 7.80
C ARG A 41 8.15 -9.36 7.18
N VAL A 42 7.08 -9.22 7.97
CA VAL A 42 5.70 -9.31 7.49
C VAL A 42 5.03 -7.93 7.55
N ILE A 43 4.81 -7.37 6.36
CA ILE A 43 4.06 -6.12 6.15
C ILE A 43 2.77 -6.45 5.40
N ARG A 44 1.67 -5.81 5.82
CA ARG A 44 0.36 -5.87 5.18
C ARG A 44 -0.16 -4.47 4.95
N ILE A 45 -0.78 -4.26 3.79
CA ILE A 45 -1.37 -2.99 3.39
C ILE A 45 -2.86 -3.25 3.25
N ASP A 46 -3.68 -2.45 3.92
CA ASP A 46 -5.13 -2.53 3.78
C ASP A 46 -5.50 -2.11 2.34
N THR A 47 -6.30 -2.89 1.63
CA THR A 47 -6.64 -2.56 0.24
C THR A 47 -7.37 -1.22 0.13
N ALA A 48 -8.17 -0.85 1.13
CA ALA A 48 -8.82 0.45 1.16
C ALA A 48 -7.81 1.61 1.31
N GLU A 49 -6.64 1.36 1.91
CA GLU A 49 -5.56 2.34 1.94
C GLU A 49 -4.89 2.49 0.58
N VAL A 50 -4.70 1.38 -0.15
CA VAL A 50 -4.17 1.42 -1.52
C VAL A 50 -5.08 2.27 -2.41
N ASP A 51 -6.39 2.03 -2.35
CA ASP A 51 -7.36 2.78 -3.15
C ASP A 51 -7.30 4.29 -2.84
N ARG A 52 -7.22 4.66 -1.55
CA ARG A 52 -7.05 6.05 -1.12
C ARG A 52 -5.75 6.68 -1.62
N PHE A 53 -4.66 5.93 -1.54
CA PHE A 53 -3.35 6.39 -1.99
C PHE A 53 -3.34 6.69 -3.51
N LEU A 54 -3.93 5.80 -4.31
CA LEU A 54 -4.04 5.98 -5.77
C LEU A 54 -4.93 7.17 -6.12
N ALA A 55 -6.10 7.30 -5.48
CA ALA A 55 -6.99 8.45 -5.68
C ALA A 55 -6.33 9.80 -5.34
N GLN A 56 -5.50 9.84 -4.30
CA GLN A 56 -4.74 11.04 -3.94
C GLN A 56 -3.67 11.37 -4.99
N ALA A 57 -3.01 10.36 -5.55
CA ALA A 57 -2.01 10.56 -6.60
C ALA A 57 -2.62 11.16 -7.88
N GLU A 58 -3.81 10.69 -8.27
CA GLU A 58 -4.56 11.25 -9.41
C GLU A 58 -4.94 12.72 -9.20
N THR A 59 -5.27 13.10 -7.96
CA THR A 59 -5.64 14.47 -7.61
C THR A 59 -4.45 15.42 -7.64
N ASN A 60 -3.27 14.95 -7.21
CA ASN A 60 -2.05 15.77 -7.17
C ASN A 60 -1.37 15.94 -8.54
N GLY A 61 -1.75 15.13 -9.53
CA GLY A 61 -1.20 15.19 -10.88
C GLY A 61 -1.94 16.15 -11.83
N ARG A 62 -3.00 16.84 -11.36
CA ARG A 62 -3.75 17.85 -12.11
C ARG A 62 -3.32 19.27 -11.74
#